data_AF-A0A2E5LPR1-F1
#
_entry.id   AF-A0A2E5LPR1-F1
#
_cell.length_a   1.000
_cell.length_b   1.000
_cell.length_c   1.000
_cell.angle_alpha   90.00
_cell.angle_beta   90.00
_cell.angle_gamma   90.00
#
_symmetry.space_group_name_H-M   'P 1'
#
loop_
_entity.id
_entity.type
_entity.pdbx_description
1 polymer ?
#
loop_
_entity_poly.entity_id
_entity_poly.type
_entity_poly.pdbx_seq_one_letter_code
_entity_poly.pdbx_strand_id
1 'polypeptide(L)' 'MVNPSSGPGLRRPSGLFSFIREVFSELRKTAWPTREQTARLAFFVVIIGLTIGVFLGLVDMGFAQIFNRFIL' A
#
# COMPACT_ATOMS: atom_id res chain seq x y z
N MET A 1 -48.92 6.99 -40.85
CA MET A 1 -48.97 7.62 -39.52
C MET A 1 -47.53 7.75 -39.04
N VAL A 2 -46.91 8.91 -39.27
CA VAL A 2 -45.52 9.17 -38.87
C VAL A 2 -45.49 9.27 -37.35
N ASN A 3 -44.70 8.44 -36.68
CA ASN A 3 -44.44 8.56 -35.24
C ASN A 3 -43.23 9.49 -35.06
N PRO A 4 -43.37 10.68 -34.43
CA PRO A 4 -42.25 11.56 -34.16
C PRO A 4 -41.83 11.40 -32.71
N SER A 5 -41.02 10.39 -32.38
CA SER A 5 -40.38 10.36 -31.05
C SER A 5 -39.19 9.42 -30.97
N SER A 6 -38.02 9.95 -31.31
CA SER A 6 -36.77 9.51 -30.71
C SER A 6 -35.91 10.75 -30.51
N GLY A 7 -36.10 11.39 -29.34
CA GLY A 7 -35.41 12.61 -28.94
C GLY A 7 -33.89 12.46 -28.91
N PRO A 8 -33.15 13.57 -28.73
CA PRO A 8 -31.69 13.54 -28.73
C PRO A 8 -31.20 12.58 -27.66
N GLY A 9 -30.53 11.50 -28.07
CA GLY A 9 -29.80 10.63 -27.16
C GLY A 9 -28.71 11.46 -26.49
N LEU A 10 -29.03 12.07 -25.35
CA LEU A 10 -28.07 12.77 -24.52
C LEU A 10 -26.92 11.80 -24.25
N ARG A 11 -25.78 12.03 -24.91
CA ARG A 11 -24.51 11.42 -24.56
C ARG A 11 -24.28 11.72 -23.09
N ARG A 12 -24.52 10.74 -22.23
CA ARG A 12 -24.13 10.81 -20.82
C ARG A 12 -22.63 11.08 -20.81
N PRO A 13 -22.14 12.19 -20.23
CA PRO A 13 -20.72 12.31 -19.99
C PRO A 13 -20.35 11.12 -19.12
N SER A 14 -19.47 10.25 -19.62
CA SER A 14 -18.85 9.21 -18.82
C SER A 14 -18.06 9.91 -17.74
N GLY A 15 -18.72 10.21 -16.62
CA GLY A 15 -18.13 10.93 -15.51
C GLY A 15 -16.96 10.16 -14.94
N LEU A 16 -16.11 10.86 -14.19
CA LEU A 16 -14.97 10.33 -13.44
C LEU A 16 -15.30 9.02 -12.68
N PHE A 17 -16.56 8.86 -12.27
CA PHE A 17 -17.09 7.65 -11.65
C PHE A 17 -17.02 6.39 -12.54
N SER A 18 -17.26 6.51 -13.84
CA SER A 18 -17.13 5.40 -14.80
C SER A 18 -15.66 5.03 -15.01
N PHE A 19 -14.77 6.03 -15.11
CA PHE A 19 -13.33 5.82 -15.22
C PHE A 19 -12.75 5.13 -13.97
N ILE A 20 -13.12 5.58 -12.77
CA ILE A 20 -12.68 4.95 -11.51
C ILE A 20 -13.17 3.49 -11.43
N ARG A 21 -14.39 3.21 -11.92
CA ARG A 21 -14.93 1.85 -11.95
C ARG A 21 -14.17 0.94 -12.92
N GLU A 22 -13.79 1.46 -14.09
CA GLU A 22 -12.93 0.75 -15.06
C GLU A 22 -11.54 0.48 -14.50
N VAL A 23 -10.89 1.49 -13.93
CA VAL A 23 -9.57 1.36 -13.29
C VAL A 23 -9.62 0.35 -12.14
N PHE A 24 -10.66 0.38 -11.30
CA PHE A 24 -10.82 -0.60 -10.22
C PHE A 24 -11.03 -2.03 -10.75
N SER A 25 -11.74 -2.17 -11.87
CA SER A 25 -11.94 -3.46 -12.55
C SER A 25 -10.63 -4.02 -13.11
N GLU A 26 -9.78 -3.18 -13.71
CA GLU A 26 -8.44 -3.55 -14.16
C GLU A 26 -7.48 -3.84 -13.01
N LEU A 27 -7.49 -3.00 -11.97
CA LEU A 27 -6.70 -3.20 -10.76
C LEU A 27 -7.06 -4.50 -10.04
N ARG A 28 -8.31 -4.97 -10.14
CA ARG A 28 -8.73 -6.26 -9.59
C ARG A 28 -8.19 -7.46 -10.39
N LYS A 29 -7.80 -7.27 -11.66
CA LYS A 29 -7.14 -8.30 -12.48
C LYS A 29 -5.66 -8.41 -12.13
N THR A 30 -5.02 -7.32 -11.73
CA THR A 30 -3.69 -7.40 -11.13
C THR A 30 -3.80 -8.10 -9.80
N ALA A 31 -2.94 -9.10 -9.59
CA ALA A 31 -3.01 -10.08 -8.52
C ALA A 31 -2.77 -9.44 -7.14
N TRP A 32 -3.75 -8.69 -6.63
CA TRP A 32 -3.70 -8.19 -5.26
C TRP A 32 -3.53 -9.39 -4.32
N PRO A 33 -2.45 -9.39 -3.53
CA PRO A 33 -2.13 -10.52 -2.68
C PRO A 33 -3.29 -10.76 -1.72
N THR A 34 -3.59 -12.04 -1.51
CA THR A 34 -4.62 -12.43 -0.53
C THR A 34 -4.19 -11.93 0.85
N ARG A 35 -5.16 -11.48 1.66
CA ARG A 35 -4.90 -10.86 2.98
C ARG A 35 -4.00 -11.71 3.87
N GLU A 36 -4.07 -13.03 3.76
CA GLU A 36 -3.24 -13.98 4.50
C GLU A 36 -1.77 -13.93 4.10
N GLN A 37 -1.46 -13.80 2.80
CA GLN A 37 -0.09 -13.69 2.31
C GLN A 37 0.53 -12.37 2.76
N THR A 38 -0.20 -11.26 2.61
CA THR A 38 0.27 -9.94 3.06
C THR A 38 0.56 -9.92 4.56
N ALA A 39 -0.31 -10.53 5.37
CA ALA A 39 -0.12 -10.62 6.82
C ALA A 39 1.12 -11.45 7.17
N ARG A 40 1.35 -12.57 6.48
CA ARG A 40 2.53 -13.42 6.71
C ARG A 40 3.83 -12.69 6.35
N LEU A 41 3.86 -11.99 5.22
CA LEU A 41 5.03 -11.19 4.83
C LEU A 41 5.27 -10.02 5.80
N ALA A 42 4.21 -9.31 6.21
CA ALA A 42 4.31 -8.24 7.19
C ALA A 42 4.88 -8.74 8.53
N PHE A 43 4.48 -9.93 8.97
CA PHE A 43 5.01 -10.55 10.19
C PHE A 43 6.54 -10.77 10.10
N PHE A 44 7.05 -11.25 8.97
CA PHE A 44 8.50 -11.37 8.76
C PHE A 44 9.21 -10.01 8.83
N VAL A 45 8.64 -8.97 8.22
CA VAL A 45 9.20 -7.61 8.28
C VAL A 45 9.29 -7.11 9.73
N VAL A 46 8.25 -7.35 10.54
CA VAL A 46 8.24 -6.98 11.96
C VAL A 46 9.36 -7.70 12.72
N ILE A 47 9.52 -9.01 12.53
CA ILE A 47 10.58 -9.78 13.21
C ILE A 47 11.97 -9.26 12.84
N ILE A 48 12.23 -9.05 11.55
CA ILE A 48 13.52 -8.60 11.07
C ILE A 48 13.81 -7.18 11.58
N GLY A 49 12.83 -6.29 11.51
CA GLY A 49 12.94 -4.92 12.05
C GLY A 49 13.23 -4.91 13.55
N LEU A 50 12.54 -5.77 14.32
CA LEU A 50 12.77 -5.89 15.76
C LEU A 50 14.19 -6.40 16.06
N THR A 51 14.64 -7.42 15.31
CA THR A 51 15.98 -7.99 15.45
C THR A 51 17.06 -6.96 15.20
N ILE A 52 16.95 -6.23 14.08
CA ILE A 52 17.91 -5.18 13.71
C ILE A 52 17.87 -4.04 14.75
N GLY A 53 16.68 -3.62 15.18
CA GLY A 53 16.52 -2.57 16.18
C GLY A 53 17.16 -2.91 17.52
N VAL A 54 16.97 -4.14 18.01
CA VAL A 54 17.63 -4.62 19.24
C VAL A 54 19.14 -4.68 19.06
N PHE A 55 19.61 -5.23 17.93
CA PHE A 55 21.05 -5.32 17.65
C PHE A 55 21.71 -3.94 17.64
N LEU A 56 21.15 -2.99 16.88
CA LEU A 56 21.65 -1.62 16.83
C LEU A 56 21.61 -0.97 18.21
N GLY A 57 20.48 -1.07 18.92
CA GLY A 57 20.36 -0.50 20.27
C GLY A 57 21.40 -1.03 21.27
N LEU A 58 21.71 -2.33 21.23
CA LEU A 58 22.78 -2.91 22.05
C LEU A 58 24.17 -2.39 21.66
N VAL A 59 24.41 -2.27 20.35
CA VAL A 59 25.66 -1.70 19.83
C VAL A 59 25.80 -0.25 20.28
N ASP A 60 24.78 0.58 20.08
CA ASP A 60 24.77 1.99 20.51
C ASP A 60 25.05 2.15 22.01
N MET A 61 24.44 1.30 22.85
CA MET A 61 24.71 1.28 24.30
C MET A 61 26.15 0.90 24.61
N GLY A 62 26.70 -0.12 23.94
CA GLY A 62 28.09 -0.54 24.11
C GLY A 62 29.07 0.57 23.68
N PHE A 63 28.80 1.22 22.55
CA PHE A 63 29.58 2.36 22.07
C PHE A 63 29.50 3.54 23.04
N ALA A 64 28.32 3.87 23.58
CA ALA A 64 28.17 4.95 24.55
C ALA A 64 29.01 4.71 25.83
N GLN A 65 29.06 3.47 26.32
CA GLN A 65 29.90 3.12 27.47
C GLN A 65 31.40 3.24 27.18
N ILE A 66 31.83 2.83 25.98
CA ILE A 66 33.23 2.94 25.55
C ILE A 66 33.62 4.41 25.41
N PHE A 67 32.82 5.21 24.69
CA PHE A 67 33.08 6.65 24.52
C PHE A 67 33.14 7.38 25.87
N ASN A 68 32.19 7.11 26.78
CA ASN A 68 32.18 7.74 28.09
C ASN A 68 33.38 7.34 28.97
N ARG A 69 34.00 6.18 28.72
CA ARG A 69 35.14 5.71 29.52
C ARG A 69 36.51 6.08 28.94
N PHE A 70 36.58 6.37 27.64
CA PHE A 70 37.84 6.66 26.94
C PHE A 70 38.00 8.13 26.54
N ILE A 71 36.91 8.89 26.32
CA ILE A 71 36.95 10.28 25.84
C ILE A 71 36.62 11.31 26.91
N LEU A 72 35.68 10.98 27.82
CA LEU A 72 35.40 11.79 29.02
C LEU A 72 36.22 11.28 30.20
#